data_AF-A0A7C6DS71-F1
#
_entry.id   AF-A0A7C6DS71-F1
#
_cell.length_a   1.000
_cell.length_b   1.000
_cell.length_c   1.000
_cell.angle_alpha   90.00
_cell.angle_beta   90.00
_cell.angle_gamma   90.00
#
_symmetry.space_group_name_H-M   'P 1'
#
loop_
_entity.id
_entity.type
_entity.pdbx_description
1 polymer ?
#
loop_
_entity_poly.entity_id
_entity_poly.type
_entity_poly.pdbx_seq_one_letter_code
_entity_poly.pdbx_strand_id
1 'polypeptide(L)'
;MKKEINVYLHIGLHKTGTTAIQRYAFENREKLLKDHGILYPRSGLPEKEKHGHEGHNKLALSFYGYSHPEMRTYFNAFDSNDIIDQFIKEMCEFENKFERIFISSEYLYAPLIYNKDLLIIDEFKKAFSKLSVEPIFFIVITLRRQDDLIESAYKQAVLSERVSGHILDYFNHSRKDYLFYEQLSGFLYGLNDNLFVQFIPVIYNENIVDTFFYSVFDIEIPYASNNKYNESISALSTLMLRKLNEQLFFEDPAYIKRFILDLEKTRNNFNYGLKYLLSLEERKSIIKYYEDSNKNLISKYLKDKHDNGKELFLGVDEELSFKEHDKIVRINREFIDSEVEYRLLLLKEHLLKTKIAKPKKYLVDRYGYRGLHGEIEKINQEGIYGFILDVNSSTESEIAIYIEGKFVYETKANIYAKDIAERFGINFASRFFIPWREMHFTSELMEYLILHKKDNLLNIQIFEKKSGFSIKIPEELLITVTQFFQFVSNLFMIEKEIPLLTGKILKGFILGSEDYISEFTQNKDTLFIERKLIINDILYIKFLLY
;
A
#
# COMPACT_ATOMS: atom_id res chain seq x y z
N MET A 1 -43.08 -26.52 23.82
CA MET A 1 -42.20 -25.37 23.55
C MET A 1 -40.92 -25.91 22.94
N LYS A 2 -40.41 -25.32 21.87
CA LYS A 2 -39.10 -25.70 21.32
C LYS A 2 -38.02 -25.35 22.36
N LYS A 3 -36.96 -26.14 22.44
CA LYS A 3 -35.80 -25.83 23.29
C LYS A 3 -35.10 -24.60 22.73
N GLU A 4 -34.89 -23.58 23.54
CA GLU A 4 -34.10 -22.40 23.14
C GLU A 4 -32.61 -22.74 23.08
N ILE A 5 -31.92 -22.21 22.07
CA ILE A 5 -30.47 -22.37 21.90
C ILE A 5 -29.84 -21.04 21.54
N ASN A 6 -28.64 -20.77 22.08
CA ASN A 6 -27.94 -19.51 21.80
C ASN A 6 -27.01 -19.70 20.60
N VAL A 7 -27.15 -18.87 19.57
CA VAL A 7 -26.35 -18.92 18.34
C VAL A 7 -25.47 -17.68 18.24
N TYR A 8 -24.18 -17.86 18.45
CA TYR A 8 -23.17 -16.79 18.38
C TYR A 8 -22.59 -16.72 16.98
N LEU A 9 -22.88 -15.64 16.27
CA LEU A 9 -22.36 -15.33 14.95
C LEU A 9 -21.20 -14.32 15.10
N HIS A 10 -19.97 -14.81 15.03
CA HIS A 10 -18.78 -13.97 15.09
C HIS A 10 -18.34 -13.49 13.71
N ILE A 11 -18.50 -12.18 13.54
CA ILE A 11 -18.10 -11.43 12.36
C ILE A 11 -16.64 -11.02 12.51
N GLY A 12 -15.78 -11.85 11.94
CA GLY A 12 -14.35 -11.59 11.95
C GLY A 12 -13.98 -10.55 10.91
N LEU A 13 -13.88 -9.28 11.29
CA LEU A 13 -13.33 -8.28 10.36
C LEU A 13 -11.85 -8.59 10.06
N HIS A 14 -11.35 -8.18 8.91
CA HIS A 14 -9.95 -8.39 8.58
C HIS A 14 -9.04 -7.76 9.64
N LYS A 15 -7.95 -8.46 9.99
CA LYS A 15 -6.90 -8.00 10.93
C LYS A 15 -7.32 -7.80 12.39
N THR A 16 -8.34 -8.54 12.82
CA THR A 16 -8.84 -8.52 14.21
C THR A 16 -8.48 -9.79 15.02
N GLY A 17 -7.43 -10.52 14.64
CA GLY A 17 -7.06 -11.76 15.34
C GLY A 17 -8.06 -12.92 15.14
N THR A 18 -9.06 -12.75 14.28
CA THR A 18 -10.08 -13.73 13.92
C THR A 18 -9.50 -15.11 13.62
N THR A 19 -8.41 -15.20 12.85
CA THR A 19 -7.75 -16.48 12.55
C THR A 19 -7.30 -17.22 13.81
N ALA A 20 -6.83 -16.51 14.85
CA ALA A 20 -6.40 -17.12 16.10
C ALA A 20 -7.60 -17.68 16.87
N ILE A 21 -8.70 -16.93 16.91
CA ILE A 21 -9.97 -17.34 17.54
C ILE A 21 -10.55 -18.58 16.84
N GLN A 22 -10.67 -18.53 15.51
CA GLN A 22 -11.17 -19.63 14.68
C GLN A 22 -10.33 -20.89 14.84
N ARG A 23 -9.00 -20.75 14.81
CA ARG A 23 -8.08 -21.87 14.99
C ARG A 23 -8.22 -22.49 16.38
N TYR A 24 -8.27 -21.69 17.44
CA TYR A 24 -8.48 -22.21 18.78
C TYR A 24 -9.80 -22.96 18.89
N ALA A 25 -10.89 -22.38 18.36
CA ALA A 25 -12.20 -23.00 18.36
C ALA A 25 -12.21 -24.34 17.61
N PHE A 26 -11.52 -24.41 16.47
CA PHE A 26 -11.37 -25.63 15.70
C PHE A 26 -10.56 -26.71 16.40
N GLU A 27 -9.38 -26.36 16.94
CA GLU A 27 -8.47 -27.26 17.64
C GLU A 27 -9.08 -27.78 18.96
N ASN A 28 -9.93 -26.99 19.61
CA ASN A 28 -10.55 -27.31 20.91
C ASN A 28 -12.05 -27.65 20.81
N ARG A 29 -12.62 -27.83 19.61
CA ARG A 29 -14.07 -28.01 19.40
C ARG A 29 -14.70 -29.11 20.27
N GLU A 30 -14.01 -30.23 20.46
CA GLU A 30 -14.52 -31.37 21.24
C GLU A 30 -14.54 -31.04 22.73
N LYS A 31 -13.52 -30.30 23.20
CA LYS A 31 -13.44 -29.80 24.57
C LYS A 31 -14.49 -28.72 24.83
N LEU A 32 -14.64 -27.76 23.90
CA LEU A 32 -15.68 -26.72 23.95
C LEU A 32 -17.09 -27.33 24.05
N LEU A 33 -17.36 -28.37 23.28
CA LEU A 33 -18.64 -29.07 23.32
C LEU A 33 -18.83 -29.81 24.65
N LYS A 34 -17.84 -30.60 25.07
CA LYS A 34 -17.95 -31.46 26.25
C LYS A 34 -17.97 -30.68 27.56
N ASP A 35 -17.08 -29.72 27.71
CA ASP A 35 -16.85 -29.04 29.00
C ASP A 35 -17.71 -27.78 29.14
N HIS A 36 -18.15 -27.18 28.02
CA HIS A 36 -18.85 -25.89 28.03
C HIS A 36 -20.16 -25.87 27.23
N GLY A 37 -20.56 -26.99 26.62
CA GLY A 37 -21.78 -27.08 25.83
C GLY A 37 -21.78 -26.19 24.57
N ILE A 38 -20.60 -25.83 24.05
CA ILE A 38 -20.43 -24.99 22.85
C ILE A 38 -20.08 -25.85 21.65
N LEU A 39 -20.99 -25.91 20.68
CA LEU A 39 -20.75 -26.54 19.40
C LEU A 39 -20.06 -25.55 18.44
N TYR A 40 -18.86 -25.89 17.97
CA TYR A 40 -18.22 -25.28 16.80
C TYR A 40 -18.40 -26.23 15.60
N PRO A 41 -19.37 -25.98 14.71
CA PRO A 41 -19.76 -26.92 13.65
C PRO A 41 -18.61 -27.35 12.74
N ARG A 42 -18.69 -28.56 12.20
CA ARG A 42 -17.78 -29.03 11.15
C ARG A 42 -18.24 -28.59 9.77
N SER A 43 -19.54 -28.40 9.58
CA SER A 43 -20.10 -28.02 8.28
C SER A 43 -19.55 -26.69 7.79
N GLY A 44 -19.01 -26.72 6.57
CA GLY A 44 -18.44 -25.55 5.91
C GLY A 44 -17.02 -25.15 6.35
N LEU A 45 -16.36 -25.98 7.16
CA LEU A 45 -14.91 -25.90 7.36
C LEU A 45 -14.14 -26.42 6.12
N PRO A 46 -12.87 -26.01 5.93
CA PRO A 46 -12.04 -26.56 4.85
C PRO A 46 -11.72 -28.06 5.09
N GLU A 47 -11.73 -28.85 4.02
CA GLU A 47 -11.47 -30.31 4.05
C GLU A 47 -10.02 -30.68 4.38
N LYS A 48 -9.09 -29.73 4.29
CA LYS A 48 -7.68 -29.93 4.61
C LYS A 48 -7.25 -28.91 5.65
N GLU A 49 -6.46 -29.35 6.62
CA GLU A 49 -5.72 -28.55 7.62
C GLU A 49 -4.66 -27.66 6.94
N LYS A 50 -5.06 -26.86 5.95
CA LYS A 50 -4.23 -25.77 5.47
C LYS A 50 -4.37 -24.65 6.50
N HIS A 51 -3.34 -24.51 7.33
CA HIS A 51 -3.23 -23.53 8.39
C HIS A 51 -3.81 -22.16 7.98
N GLY A 52 -4.79 -21.65 8.74
CA GLY A 52 -5.28 -20.28 8.61
C GLY A 52 -6.64 -20.11 7.89
N HIS A 53 -7.39 -21.20 7.69
CA HIS A 53 -8.74 -21.16 7.10
C HIS A 53 -9.79 -21.87 7.96
N GLU A 54 -9.58 -22.00 9.26
CA GLU A 54 -10.45 -22.72 10.20
C GLU A 54 -11.79 -22.00 10.51
N GLY A 55 -12.18 -21.03 9.69
CA GLY A 55 -13.45 -20.33 9.74
C GLY A 55 -14.53 -21.00 8.89
N HIS A 56 -15.79 -20.72 9.22
CA HIS A 56 -17.00 -21.22 8.56
C HIS A 56 -17.30 -20.47 7.25
N ASN A 57 -16.26 -20.22 6.44
CA ASN A 57 -16.38 -19.43 5.22
C ASN A 57 -17.34 -20.10 4.24
N LYS A 58 -17.21 -21.41 3.97
CA LYS A 58 -18.12 -22.10 3.04
C LYS A 58 -19.56 -22.06 3.56
N LEU A 59 -19.79 -22.26 4.86
CA LEU A 59 -21.13 -22.22 5.46
C LEU A 59 -21.76 -20.83 5.33
N ALA A 60 -21.03 -19.77 5.72
CA ALA A 60 -21.51 -18.40 5.57
C ALA A 60 -21.83 -18.09 4.10
N LEU A 61 -20.96 -18.53 3.19
CA LEU A 61 -21.14 -18.34 1.76
C LEU A 61 -22.38 -19.08 1.22
N SER A 62 -22.65 -20.32 1.65
CA SER A 62 -23.79 -21.10 1.18
C SER A 62 -25.14 -20.38 1.35
N PHE A 63 -25.26 -19.50 2.33
CA PHE A 63 -26.48 -18.72 2.56
C PHE A 63 -26.69 -17.56 1.57
N TYR A 64 -25.70 -17.21 0.73
CA TYR A 64 -25.80 -16.10 -0.22
C TYR A 64 -26.21 -16.53 -1.65
N GLY A 65 -26.04 -17.81 -1.99
CA GLY A 65 -26.30 -18.32 -3.34
C GLY A 65 -25.42 -17.72 -4.46
N TYR A 66 -25.66 -18.14 -5.71
CA TYR A 66 -24.86 -17.79 -6.90
C TYR A 66 -25.01 -16.35 -7.42
N SER A 67 -25.53 -15.43 -6.61
CA SER A 67 -26.02 -14.13 -7.07
C SER A 67 -24.92 -13.13 -7.47
N HIS A 68 -23.63 -13.35 -7.12
CA HIS A 68 -22.55 -12.41 -7.42
C HIS A 68 -21.45 -12.96 -8.36
N PRO A 69 -21.05 -12.27 -9.45
CA PRO A 69 -20.07 -12.76 -10.44
C PRO A 69 -18.70 -13.13 -9.89
N GLU A 70 -18.13 -12.33 -8.98
CA GLU A 70 -16.83 -12.61 -8.36
C GLU A 70 -16.85 -13.83 -7.44
N MET A 71 -18.01 -14.07 -6.83
CA MET A 71 -18.24 -15.18 -5.92
C MET A 71 -18.54 -16.47 -6.68
N ARG A 72 -18.99 -16.41 -7.94
CA ARG A 72 -19.19 -17.61 -8.78
C ARG A 72 -17.92 -18.46 -8.87
N THR A 73 -16.74 -17.85 -8.91
CA THR A 73 -15.46 -18.58 -8.90
C THR A 73 -15.25 -19.37 -7.61
N TYR A 74 -15.67 -18.84 -6.47
CA TYR A 74 -15.61 -19.51 -5.16
C TYR A 74 -16.75 -20.52 -4.97
N PHE A 75 -17.96 -20.19 -5.42
CA PHE A 75 -19.16 -21.03 -5.33
C PHE A 75 -19.13 -22.22 -6.29
N ASN A 76 -18.48 -22.11 -7.44
CA ASN A 76 -18.27 -23.26 -8.33
C ASN A 76 -17.37 -24.33 -7.69
N ALA A 77 -16.74 -24.07 -6.54
CA ALA A 77 -15.88 -25.01 -5.84
C ALA A 77 -16.63 -25.91 -4.83
N PHE A 78 -17.91 -25.64 -4.49
CA PHE A 78 -18.70 -26.48 -3.59
C PHE A 78 -20.22 -26.29 -3.78
N ASP A 79 -21.02 -27.33 -3.51
CA ASP A 79 -22.48 -27.24 -3.54
C ASP A 79 -23.01 -26.59 -2.26
N SER A 80 -23.64 -25.42 -2.39
CA SER A 80 -24.17 -24.67 -1.25
C SER A 80 -25.29 -25.40 -0.51
N ASN A 81 -26.14 -26.15 -1.23
CA ASN A 81 -27.24 -26.90 -0.62
C ASN A 81 -26.69 -28.07 0.20
N ASP A 82 -25.68 -28.77 -0.32
CA ASP A 82 -25.00 -29.86 0.39
C ASP A 82 -24.40 -29.37 1.73
N ILE A 83 -23.73 -28.22 1.74
CA ILE A 83 -23.18 -27.65 2.98
C ILE A 83 -24.28 -27.30 4.00
N ILE A 84 -25.40 -26.75 3.55
CA ILE A 84 -26.54 -26.42 4.43
C ILE A 84 -27.20 -27.71 4.97
N ASP A 85 -27.38 -28.72 4.13
CA ASP A 85 -27.95 -29.99 4.53
C ASP A 85 -27.03 -30.75 5.50
N GLN A 86 -25.71 -30.70 5.29
CA GLN A 86 -24.71 -31.18 6.24
C GLN A 86 -24.82 -30.44 7.58
N PHE A 87 -24.96 -29.11 7.55
CA PHE A 87 -25.11 -28.31 8.76
C PHE A 87 -26.38 -28.70 9.54
N ILE A 88 -27.53 -28.81 8.86
CA ILE A 88 -28.78 -29.24 9.49
C ILE A 88 -28.65 -30.65 10.07
N LYS A 89 -28.04 -31.58 9.32
CA LYS A 89 -27.80 -32.94 9.79
C LYS A 89 -26.92 -32.97 11.04
N GLU A 90 -25.82 -32.21 11.04
CA GLU A 90 -24.95 -32.05 12.21
C GLU A 90 -25.73 -31.50 13.41
N MET A 91 -26.56 -30.47 13.21
CA MET A 91 -27.37 -29.93 14.31
C MET A 91 -28.35 -30.96 14.88
N CYS A 92 -28.99 -31.77 14.05
CA CYS A 92 -29.86 -32.87 14.50
C CYS A 92 -29.09 -33.94 15.30
N GLU A 93 -27.87 -34.30 14.86
CA GLU A 93 -27.03 -35.30 15.55
C GLU A 93 -26.58 -34.83 16.95
N PHE A 94 -26.47 -33.52 17.15
CA PHE A 94 -26.00 -32.91 18.40
C PHE A 94 -27.08 -32.18 19.19
N GLU A 95 -28.36 -32.18 18.79
CA GLU A 95 -29.45 -31.33 19.33
C GLU A 95 -29.56 -31.34 20.88
N ASN A 96 -29.20 -32.47 21.51
CA ASN A 96 -29.25 -32.66 22.96
C ASN A 96 -27.88 -32.56 23.67
N LYS A 97 -26.82 -32.19 22.96
CA LYS A 97 -25.43 -32.17 23.46
C LYS A 97 -24.83 -30.78 23.56
N PHE A 98 -25.51 -29.75 23.05
CA PHE A 98 -25.08 -28.37 23.15
C PHE A 98 -26.19 -27.47 23.70
N GLU A 99 -25.75 -26.32 24.19
CA GLU A 99 -26.58 -25.19 24.63
C GLU A 99 -26.30 -23.95 23.79
N ARG A 100 -25.07 -23.88 23.25
CA ARG A 100 -24.56 -22.75 22.48
C ARG A 100 -23.96 -23.25 21.16
N ILE A 101 -24.17 -22.51 20.09
CA ILE A 101 -23.53 -22.71 18.80
C ILE A 101 -22.61 -21.52 18.53
N PHE A 102 -21.38 -21.78 18.11
CA PHE A 102 -20.43 -20.76 17.73
C PHE A 102 -20.06 -20.89 16.25
N ILE A 103 -20.43 -19.88 15.45
CA ILE A 103 -20.09 -19.80 14.03
C ILE A 103 -19.24 -18.54 13.84
N SER A 104 -18.04 -18.71 13.28
CA SER A 104 -17.15 -17.60 12.98
C SER A 104 -16.74 -17.62 11.52
N SER A 105 -16.87 -16.48 10.85
CA SER A 105 -16.45 -16.31 9.46
C SER A 105 -16.30 -14.83 9.12
N GLU A 106 -15.29 -14.49 8.32
CA GLU A 106 -15.10 -13.13 7.81
C GLU A 106 -16.19 -12.78 6.76
N TYR A 107 -16.80 -13.80 6.16
CA TYR A 107 -17.85 -13.66 5.15
C TYR A 107 -19.26 -13.51 5.75
N LEU A 108 -19.43 -13.53 7.07
CA LEU A 108 -20.74 -13.19 7.68
C LEU A 108 -21.12 -11.72 7.48
N TYR A 109 -20.13 -10.86 7.21
CA TYR A 109 -20.32 -9.45 6.86
C TYR A 109 -20.61 -9.22 5.36
N ALA A 110 -20.35 -10.21 4.49
CA ALA A 110 -20.45 -10.09 3.04
C ALA A 110 -21.78 -9.48 2.50
N PRO A 111 -22.98 -9.75 3.05
CA PRO A 111 -24.23 -9.22 2.48
C PRO A 111 -24.31 -7.70 2.55
N LEU A 112 -23.64 -7.05 3.50
CA LEU A 112 -23.55 -5.58 3.52
C LEU A 112 -22.81 -4.99 2.32
N ILE A 113 -21.90 -5.77 1.75
CA ILE A 113 -21.09 -5.37 0.59
C ILE A 113 -21.86 -5.65 -0.70
N TYR A 114 -22.59 -6.77 -0.78
CA TYR A 114 -23.09 -7.30 -2.05
C TYR A 114 -24.61 -7.32 -2.21
N ASN A 115 -25.40 -7.37 -1.12
CA ASN A 115 -26.86 -7.37 -1.17
C ASN A 115 -27.47 -6.80 0.11
N LYS A 116 -27.71 -5.49 0.12
CA LYS A 116 -28.18 -4.73 1.30
C LYS A 116 -29.54 -5.17 1.82
N ASP A 117 -30.33 -5.88 1.02
CA ASP A 117 -31.66 -6.36 1.38
C ASP A 117 -31.65 -7.76 2.01
N LEU A 118 -30.52 -8.49 1.93
CA LEU A 118 -30.37 -9.82 2.50
C LEU A 118 -29.80 -9.76 3.91
N LEU A 119 -30.59 -10.15 4.91
CA LEU A 119 -30.12 -10.34 6.27
C LEU A 119 -29.71 -11.79 6.47
N ILE A 120 -28.42 -12.06 6.71
CA ILE A 120 -27.89 -13.41 6.95
C ILE A 120 -28.63 -14.15 8.08
N ILE A 121 -29.13 -13.41 9.06
CA ILE A 121 -29.91 -13.95 10.18
C ILE A 121 -31.20 -14.61 9.69
N ASP A 122 -31.85 -14.06 8.67
CA ASP A 122 -33.08 -14.63 8.14
C ASP A 122 -32.82 -15.96 7.43
N GLU A 123 -31.66 -16.09 6.78
CA GLU A 123 -31.22 -17.37 6.21
C GLU A 123 -30.88 -18.41 7.28
N PHE A 124 -30.23 -17.99 8.37
CA PHE A 124 -30.07 -18.88 9.53
C PHE A 124 -31.42 -19.27 10.12
N LYS A 125 -32.35 -18.34 10.34
CA LYS A 125 -33.71 -18.65 10.84
C LYS A 125 -34.42 -19.69 9.96
N LYS A 126 -34.32 -19.58 8.64
CA LYS A 126 -34.86 -20.58 7.70
C LYS A 126 -34.18 -21.95 7.84
N ALA A 127 -32.88 -22.00 8.10
CA ALA A 127 -32.20 -23.27 8.36
C ALA A 127 -32.66 -23.88 9.70
N PHE A 128 -32.73 -23.07 10.76
CA PHE A 128 -33.16 -23.49 12.09
C PHE A 128 -34.66 -23.86 12.16
N SER A 129 -35.51 -23.36 11.26
CA SER A 129 -36.93 -23.74 11.23
C SER A 129 -37.15 -25.23 10.96
N LYS A 130 -36.16 -25.90 10.37
CA LYS A 130 -36.15 -27.36 10.13
C LYS A 130 -35.79 -28.18 11.37
N LEU A 131 -35.39 -27.53 12.47
CA LEU A 131 -34.96 -28.16 13.73
C LEU A 131 -36.04 -28.01 14.82
N SER A 132 -35.95 -28.83 15.88
CA SER A 132 -36.89 -28.78 17.01
C SER A 132 -36.49 -27.77 18.09
N VAL A 133 -35.54 -26.90 17.76
CA VAL A 133 -34.99 -25.83 18.60
C VAL A 133 -35.41 -24.45 18.10
N GLU A 134 -35.42 -23.49 19.01
CA GLU A 134 -35.65 -22.06 18.72
C GLU A 134 -34.34 -21.29 18.90
N PRO A 135 -33.78 -20.66 17.86
CA PRO A 135 -32.50 -19.97 17.96
C PRO A 135 -32.65 -18.55 18.53
N ILE A 136 -31.82 -18.22 19.52
CA ILE A 136 -31.56 -16.86 19.99
C ILE A 136 -30.21 -16.42 19.42
N PHE A 137 -30.24 -15.47 18.48
CA PHE A 137 -29.01 -15.02 17.81
C PHE A 137 -28.30 -13.95 18.62
N PHE A 138 -26.99 -14.14 18.77
CA PHE A 138 -26.04 -13.18 19.31
C PHE A 138 -25.03 -12.82 18.24
N ILE A 139 -24.87 -11.53 17.97
CA ILE A 139 -23.86 -11.03 17.04
C ILE A 139 -22.60 -10.72 17.84
N VAL A 140 -21.47 -11.25 17.43
CA VAL A 140 -20.16 -10.94 18.03
C VAL A 140 -19.34 -10.21 16.97
N ILE A 141 -18.94 -8.97 17.24
CA ILE A 141 -18.05 -8.21 16.36
C ILE A 141 -16.75 -7.91 17.11
N THR A 142 -15.63 -8.23 16.49
CA THR A 142 -14.33 -7.81 16.97
C THR A 142 -13.89 -6.54 16.24
N LEU A 143 -13.68 -5.43 16.96
CA LEU A 143 -13.23 -4.15 16.42
C LEU A 143 -11.80 -3.84 16.84
N ARG A 144 -11.06 -3.20 15.95
CA ARG A 144 -9.70 -2.71 16.18
C ARG A 144 -9.65 -1.23 15.87
N ARG A 145 -9.01 -0.42 16.72
CA ARG A 145 -8.90 1.02 16.48
C ARG A 145 -8.30 1.30 15.11
N GLN A 146 -8.87 2.26 14.38
CA GLN A 146 -8.62 2.39 12.94
C GLN A 146 -7.16 2.69 12.58
N ASP A 147 -6.44 3.48 13.39
CA ASP A 147 -5.01 3.75 13.14
C ASP A 147 -4.15 2.48 13.18
N ASP A 148 -4.40 1.60 14.15
CA ASP A 148 -3.72 0.32 14.30
C ASP A 148 -4.20 -0.74 13.28
N LEU A 149 -5.48 -0.69 12.92
CA LEU A 149 -6.04 -1.50 11.83
C LEU A 149 -5.40 -1.15 10.48
N ILE A 150 -5.31 0.14 10.14
CA ILE A 150 -4.68 0.65 8.92
C ILE A 150 -3.22 0.23 8.87
N GLU A 151 -2.47 0.37 9.97
CA GLU A 151 -1.07 -0.05 10.01
C GLU A 151 -0.94 -1.56 9.77
N SER A 152 -1.80 -2.37 10.38
CA SER A 152 -1.79 -3.83 10.17
C SER A 152 -2.22 -4.23 8.75
N ALA A 153 -3.18 -3.54 8.15
CA ALA A 153 -3.61 -3.75 6.79
C ALA A 153 -2.51 -3.36 5.80
N TYR A 154 -1.87 -2.22 6.01
CA TYR A 154 -0.74 -1.76 5.21
C TYR A 154 0.43 -2.74 5.22
N LYS A 155 0.83 -3.27 6.40
CA LYS A 155 1.87 -4.31 6.49
C LYS A 155 1.55 -5.54 5.63
N GLN A 156 0.28 -5.95 5.63
CA GLN A 156 -0.18 -7.05 4.77
C GLN A 156 -0.16 -6.65 3.29
N ALA A 157 -0.59 -5.44 2.94
CA ALA A 157 -0.62 -4.96 1.57
C ALA A 157 0.80 -4.86 0.99
N VAL A 158 1.79 -4.40 1.78
CA VAL A 158 3.21 -4.42 1.39
C VAL A 158 3.69 -5.84 1.16
N LEU A 159 3.30 -6.81 1.99
CA LEU A 159 3.74 -8.19 1.88
C LEU A 159 3.07 -8.96 0.73
N SER A 160 1.74 -8.90 0.63
CA SER A 160 0.92 -9.74 -0.24
C SER A 160 0.53 -9.05 -1.54
N GLU A 161 0.16 -7.77 -1.47
CA GLU A 161 -0.28 -6.97 -2.63
C GLU A 161 0.87 -6.17 -3.25
N ARG A 162 2.04 -6.19 -2.60
CA ARG A 162 3.28 -5.56 -3.05
C ARG A 162 3.18 -4.04 -3.17
N VAL A 163 2.42 -3.44 -2.27
CA VAL A 163 2.36 -1.98 -2.13
C VAL A 163 3.76 -1.43 -1.88
N SER A 164 4.12 -0.38 -2.61
CA SER A 164 5.37 0.37 -2.44
C SER A 164 5.17 1.81 -1.96
N GLY A 165 3.94 2.34 -2.01
CA GLY A 165 3.61 3.71 -1.57
C GLY A 165 3.67 3.90 -0.05
N HIS A 166 3.60 5.15 0.42
CA HIS A 166 3.62 5.47 1.85
C HIS A 166 2.34 4.98 2.55
N ILE A 167 2.40 4.72 3.86
CA ILE A 167 1.22 4.29 4.64
C ILE A 167 0.09 5.33 4.62
N LEU A 168 0.43 6.62 4.58
CA LEU A 168 -0.57 7.68 4.43
C LEU A 168 -1.24 7.68 3.06
N ASP A 169 -0.51 7.31 1.99
CA ASP A 169 -1.11 7.14 0.68
C ASP A 169 -2.10 5.98 0.74
N TYR A 170 -1.69 4.85 1.32
CA TYR A 170 -2.58 3.70 1.52
C TYR A 170 -3.84 4.09 2.30
N PHE A 171 -3.68 4.79 3.43
CA PHE A 171 -4.81 5.34 4.20
C PHE A 171 -5.73 6.19 3.33
N ASN A 172 -5.20 7.14 2.55
CA ASN A 172 -6.02 8.01 1.72
C ASN A 172 -6.87 7.23 0.69
N HIS A 173 -6.35 6.11 0.18
CA HIS A 173 -7.09 5.22 -0.72
C HIS A 173 -8.13 4.37 0.01
N SER A 174 -7.82 3.84 1.21
CA SER A 174 -8.67 2.90 1.95
C SER A 174 -9.54 3.54 3.04
N ARG A 175 -9.46 4.86 3.26
CA ARG A 175 -10.05 5.49 4.47
C ARG A 175 -11.55 5.29 4.63
N LYS A 176 -12.29 5.12 3.53
CA LYS A 176 -13.74 4.86 3.57
C LYS A 176 -14.08 3.43 4.03
N ASP A 177 -13.12 2.53 3.95
CA ASP A 177 -13.30 1.10 4.24
C ASP A 177 -13.26 0.78 5.74
N TYR A 178 -13.10 1.79 6.61
CA TYR A 178 -13.05 1.62 8.07
C TYR A 178 -13.98 2.57 8.83
N LEU A 179 -14.98 3.11 8.13
CA LEU A 179 -16.10 3.87 8.71
C LEU A 179 -17.08 2.88 9.37
N PHE A 180 -16.75 2.42 10.58
CA PHE A 180 -17.43 1.31 11.24
C PHE A 180 -18.94 1.52 11.39
N TYR A 181 -19.40 2.72 11.73
CA TYR A 181 -20.84 2.96 11.83
C TYR A 181 -21.55 2.82 10.48
N GLU A 182 -21.04 3.49 9.46
CA GLU A 182 -21.59 3.47 8.10
C GLU A 182 -21.61 2.06 7.53
N GLN A 183 -20.59 1.27 7.87
CA GLN A 183 -20.45 -0.13 7.48
C GLN A 183 -21.42 -1.05 8.22
N LEU A 184 -21.46 -0.97 9.55
CA LEU A 184 -22.17 -1.94 10.38
C LEU A 184 -23.64 -1.57 10.59
N SER A 185 -24.02 -0.31 10.46
CA SER A 185 -25.36 0.17 10.84
C SER A 185 -26.50 -0.52 10.09
N GLY A 186 -26.31 -0.85 8.80
CA GLY A 186 -27.30 -1.59 8.02
C GLY A 186 -27.53 -3.00 8.53
N PHE A 187 -26.47 -3.67 8.99
CA PHE A 187 -26.52 -5.04 9.50
C PHE A 187 -26.99 -5.13 10.95
N LEU A 188 -26.57 -4.17 11.77
CA LEU A 188 -26.93 -4.12 13.18
C LEU A 188 -28.35 -3.61 13.42
N TYR A 189 -29.05 -3.20 12.36
CA TYR A 189 -30.42 -2.71 12.48
C TYR A 189 -31.35 -3.77 13.08
N GLY A 190 -31.94 -3.46 14.24
CA GLY A 190 -32.86 -4.36 14.95
C GLY A 190 -32.19 -5.43 15.81
N LEU A 191 -30.87 -5.40 15.99
CA LEU A 191 -30.10 -6.41 16.75
C LEU A 191 -29.44 -5.85 18.01
N ASN A 192 -29.89 -4.70 18.51
CA ASN A 192 -29.22 -3.95 19.57
C ASN A 192 -29.03 -4.76 20.86
N ASP A 193 -30.06 -5.52 21.24
CA ASP A 193 -30.13 -6.20 22.54
C ASP A 193 -29.23 -7.45 22.61
N ASN A 194 -28.95 -8.09 21.47
CA ASN A 194 -28.13 -9.31 21.39
C ASN A 194 -26.77 -9.09 20.69
N LEU A 195 -26.25 -7.87 20.74
CA LEU A 195 -24.96 -7.54 20.15
C LEU A 195 -23.86 -7.56 21.22
N PHE A 196 -22.82 -8.37 21.00
CA PHE A 196 -21.54 -8.30 21.69
C PHE A 196 -20.51 -7.63 20.79
N VAL A 197 -19.84 -6.61 21.31
CA VAL A 197 -18.69 -6.00 20.63
C VAL A 197 -17.49 -6.18 21.52
N GLN A 198 -16.45 -6.76 20.95
CA GLN A 198 -15.15 -6.91 21.58
C GLN A 198 -14.18 -5.95 20.91
N PHE A 199 -13.42 -5.22 21.72
CA PHE A 199 -12.34 -4.38 21.21
C PHE A 199 -10.99 -5.08 21.38
N ILE A 200 -10.12 -4.90 20.38
CA ILE A 200 -8.71 -5.29 20.48
C ILE A 200 -7.94 -4.09 21.00
N PRO A 201 -7.39 -4.16 22.22
CA PRO A 201 -6.56 -3.09 22.75
C PRO A 201 -5.28 -2.96 21.91
N VAL A 202 -4.87 -1.72 21.63
CA VAL A 202 -3.66 -1.44 20.83
C VAL A 202 -2.38 -1.70 21.64
N ILE A 203 -2.45 -1.59 22.97
CA ILE A 203 -1.33 -1.80 23.88
C ILE A 203 -1.73 -2.78 24.99
N TYR A 204 -1.87 -4.07 24.68
CA TYR A 204 -1.85 -5.12 25.73
C TYR A 204 -1.20 -6.41 25.21
N ASN A 205 -0.48 -7.08 26.12
CA ASN A 205 0.15 -8.40 25.92
C ASN A 205 -0.85 -9.56 26.13
N GLU A 206 -2.15 -9.27 26.22
CA GLU A 206 -3.17 -10.27 26.47
C GLU A 206 -3.44 -11.11 25.22
N ASN A 207 -3.72 -12.39 25.44
CA ASN A 207 -4.01 -13.31 24.36
C ASN A 207 -5.42 -13.02 23.85
N ILE A 208 -5.54 -12.55 22.60
CA ILE A 208 -6.85 -12.23 21.98
C ILE A 208 -7.85 -13.38 22.07
N VAL A 209 -7.39 -14.63 22.05
CA VAL A 209 -8.24 -15.81 22.19
C VAL A 209 -8.82 -15.89 23.60
N ASP A 210 -8.00 -15.68 24.62
CA ASP A 210 -8.43 -15.70 26.02
C ASP A 210 -9.45 -14.60 26.29
N THR A 211 -9.11 -13.36 25.93
CA THR A 211 -10.02 -12.21 26.03
C THR A 211 -11.33 -12.44 25.27
N PHE A 212 -11.29 -13.07 24.08
CA PHE A 212 -12.48 -13.39 23.30
C PHE A 212 -13.39 -14.39 24.01
N PHE A 213 -12.85 -15.53 24.43
CA PHE A 213 -13.70 -16.58 25.04
C PHE A 213 -14.20 -16.19 26.42
N TYR A 214 -13.41 -15.43 27.19
CA TYR A 214 -13.88 -14.85 28.44
C TYR A 214 -15.03 -13.86 28.19
N SER A 215 -14.84 -12.87 27.32
CA SER A 215 -15.85 -11.82 27.08
C SER A 215 -17.14 -12.33 26.42
N VAL A 216 -17.05 -13.34 25.54
CA VAL A 216 -18.20 -13.84 24.77
C VAL A 216 -18.90 -15.00 25.47
N PHE A 217 -18.14 -15.89 26.13
CA PHE A 217 -18.66 -17.15 26.66
C PHE A 217 -18.50 -17.34 28.17
N ASP A 218 -17.83 -16.41 28.85
CA ASP A 218 -17.44 -16.52 30.27
C ASP A 218 -16.59 -17.78 30.53
N ILE A 219 -15.61 -18.01 29.64
CA ILE A 219 -14.71 -19.16 29.71
C ILE A 219 -13.27 -18.67 29.85
N GLU A 220 -12.65 -18.99 30.98
CA GLU A 220 -11.21 -18.90 31.13
C GLU A 220 -10.52 -20.02 30.36
N ILE A 221 -9.64 -19.65 29.43
CA ILE A 221 -8.85 -20.62 28.69
C ILE A 221 -7.54 -20.85 29.43
N PRO A 222 -7.20 -22.09 29.83
CA PRO A 222 -5.88 -22.38 30.38
C PRO A 222 -4.82 -22.06 29.33
N TYR A 223 -4.10 -20.95 29.53
CA TYR A 223 -3.06 -20.35 28.70
C TYR A 223 -2.86 -21.07 27.37
N ALA A 224 -3.58 -20.62 26.34
CA ALA A 224 -3.33 -21.09 24.98
C ALA A 224 -1.83 -20.96 24.69
N SER A 225 -1.21 -22.07 24.29
CA SER A 225 0.23 -22.25 24.06
C SER A 225 0.92 -20.99 23.52
N ASN A 226 2.17 -20.74 23.95
CA ASN A 226 3.14 -19.73 23.44
C ASN A 226 3.37 -19.70 21.91
N ASN A 227 2.58 -20.43 21.12
CA ASN A 227 2.61 -20.39 19.69
C ASN A 227 2.05 -19.05 19.23
N LYS A 228 2.96 -18.12 18.88
CA LYS A 228 2.64 -16.93 18.10
C LYS A 228 2.16 -17.36 16.71
N TYR A 229 0.87 -17.64 16.60
CA TYR A 229 0.25 -17.93 15.32
C TYR A 229 0.21 -16.65 14.49
N ASN A 230 0.73 -16.70 13.26
CA ASN A 230 0.79 -15.58 12.32
C ASN A 230 1.58 -14.35 12.81
N GLU A 231 2.83 -14.55 13.22
CA GLU A 231 3.76 -13.43 13.44
C GLU A 231 3.73 -12.46 12.26
N SER A 232 3.44 -11.20 12.54
CA SER A 232 3.54 -10.12 11.56
C SER A 232 5.00 -9.69 11.43
N ILE A 233 5.39 -9.30 10.22
CA ILE A 233 6.72 -8.71 10.01
C ILE A 233 6.83 -7.41 10.80
N SER A 234 8.03 -7.07 11.26
CA SER A 234 8.27 -5.82 11.98
C SER A 234 8.03 -4.58 11.11
N ALA A 235 7.88 -3.41 11.75
CA ALA A 235 7.80 -2.12 11.04
C ALA A 235 9.05 -1.88 10.18
N LEU A 236 10.23 -2.20 10.71
CA LEU A 236 11.50 -2.11 9.99
C LEU A 236 11.52 -2.98 8.73
N SER A 237 11.13 -4.26 8.85
CA SER A 237 11.05 -5.17 7.71
C SER A 237 9.97 -4.77 6.70
N THR A 238 8.91 -4.09 7.15
CA THR A 238 7.89 -3.52 6.26
C THR A 238 8.46 -2.38 5.42
N LEU A 239 9.23 -1.46 6.01
CA LEU A 239 9.91 -0.38 5.27
C LEU A 239 10.89 -0.93 4.23
N MET A 240 11.66 -1.97 4.62
CA MET A 240 12.56 -2.68 3.71
C MET A 240 11.78 -3.34 2.56
N LEU A 241 10.73 -4.10 2.85
CA LEU A 241 9.96 -4.80 1.83
C LEU A 241 9.24 -3.83 0.89
N ARG A 242 8.78 -2.69 1.39
CA ARG A 242 8.24 -1.59 0.59
C ARG A 242 9.25 -1.10 -0.46
N LYS A 243 10.50 -0.82 -0.05
CA LYS A 243 11.57 -0.44 -0.99
C LYS A 243 11.89 -1.57 -1.97
N LEU A 244 11.88 -2.82 -1.52
CA LEU A 244 12.08 -3.97 -2.41
C LEU A 244 11.00 -4.06 -3.48
N ASN A 245 9.74 -3.79 -3.11
CA ASN A 245 8.62 -3.79 -4.03
C ASN A 245 8.79 -2.74 -5.13
N GLU A 246 9.57 -1.68 -4.95
CA GLU A 246 9.88 -0.72 -6.03
C GLU A 246 10.85 -1.32 -7.08
N GLN A 247 11.66 -2.29 -6.68
CA GLN A 247 12.81 -2.79 -7.45
C GLN A 247 12.57 -4.17 -8.06
N LEU A 248 11.88 -5.06 -7.35
CA LEU A 248 11.73 -6.46 -7.71
C LEU A 248 10.26 -6.91 -7.70
N PHE A 249 10.03 -8.04 -8.34
CA PHE A 249 8.79 -8.81 -8.27
C PHE A 249 9.13 -10.26 -7.93
N PHE A 250 8.35 -10.88 -7.06
CA PHE A 250 8.56 -12.24 -6.57
C PHE A 250 7.20 -12.91 -6.39
N GLU A 251 7.03 -14.18 -6.77
CA GLU A 251 5.70 -14.81 -6.85
C GLU A 251 5.14 -15.34 -5.53
N ASP A 252 5.99 -15.62 -4.54
CA ASP A 252 5.59 -16.31 -3.29
C ASP A 252 5.79 -15.42 -2.04
N PRO A 253 4.79 -14.61 -1.64
CA PRO A 253 4.81 -13.83 -0.41
C PRO A 253 5.05 -14.65 0.87
N ALA A 254 4.61 -15.92 0.92
CA ALA A 254 4.79 -16.76 2.09
C ALA A 254 6.25 -17.16 2.27
N TYR A 255 6.95 -17.44 1.17
CA TYR A 255 8.39 -17.63 1.18
C TYR A 255 9.12 -16.38 1.67
N ILE A 256 8.78 -15.20 1.13
CA ILE A 256 9.37 -13.92 1.56
C ILE A 256 9.15 -13.69 3.05
N LYS A 257 7.92 -13.90 3.53
CA LYS A 257 7.59 -13.76 4.94
C LYS A 257 8.47 -14.63 5.83
N ARG A 258 8.61 -15.92 5.50
CA ARG A 258 9.46 -16.86 6.27
C ARG A 258 10.91 -16.37 6.34
N PHE A 259 11.47 -15.99 5.19
CA PHE A 259 12.84 -15.49 5.13
C PHE A 259 13.04 -14.21 5.96
N ILE A 260 12.09 -13.27 5.90
CA ILE A 260 12.12 -12.05 6.72
C ILE A 260 12.08 -12.39 8.21
N LEU A 261 11.20 -13.30 8.63
CA LEU A 261 11.11 -13.71 10.03
C LEU A 261 12.39 -14.41 10.51
N ASP A 262 13.04 -15.19 9.65
CA ASP A 262 14.33 -15.81 9.98
C ASP A 262 15.46 -14.77 10.07
N LEU A 263 15.47 -13.77 9.19
CA LEU A 263 16.37 -12.62 9.29
C LEU A 263 16.15 -11.82 10.59
N GLU A 264 14.90 -11.63 11.02
CA GLU A 264 14.60 -10.95 12.28
C GLU A 264 15.14 -11.75 13.47
N LYS A 265 14.90 -13.07 13.53
CA LYS A 265 15.40 -13.94 14.61
C LYS A 265 16.92 -13.88 14.76
N THR A 266 17.66 -13.85 13.66
CA THR A 266 19.13 -13.79 13.68
C THR A 266 19.67 -12.41 14.06
N ARG A 267 18.87 -11.35 13.95
CA ARG A 267 19.26 -9.96 14.23
C ARG A 267 18.54 -9.33 15.43
N ASN A 268 17.75 -10.10 16.18
CA ASN A 268 16.95 -9.64 17.33
C ASN A 268 17.76 -9.05 18.50
N ASN A 269 19.10 -9.08 18.46
CA ASN A 269 19.94 -8.47 19.48
C ASN A 269 19.99 -6.93 19.41
N PHE A 270 19.43 -6.32 18.36
CA PHE A 270 19.38 -4.87 18.22
C PHE A 270 17.93 -4.37 18.36
N ASN A 271 17.65 -3.69 19.47
CA ASN A 271 16.38 -2.96 19.62
C ASN A 271 16.51 -1.60 18.92
N TYR A 272 16.09 -1.55 17.65
CA TYR A 272 16.14 -0.33 16.83
C TYR A 272 15.14 0.75 17.28
N GLY A 273 14.22 0.41 18.19
CA GLY A 273 13.17 1.31 18.67
C GLY A 273 12.01 1.54 17.69
N LEU A 274 12.11 1.14 16.42
CA LEU A 274 11.02 1.25 15.45
C LEU A 274 9.97 0.15 15.65
N LYS A 275 9.00 0.41 16.52
CA LYS A 275 7.86 -0.50 16.76
C LYS A 275 6.68 -0.25 15.81
N TYR A 276 6.41 1.01 15.51
CA TYR A 276 5.25 1.44 14.73
C TYR A 276 5.67 2.19 13.46
N LEU A 277 4.82 2.16 12.44
CA LEU A 277 5.03 2.90 11.18
C LEU A 277 4.46 4.31 11.24
N LEU A 278 3.35 4.50 11.95
CA LEU A 278 2.71 5.80 12.14
C LEU A 278 3.25 6.51 13.38
N SER A 279 3.53 7.80 13.23
CA SER A 279 3.79 8.73 14.33
C SER A 279 2.52 9.05 15.12
N LEU A 280 2.68 9.64 16.32
CA LEU A 280 1.55 10.08 17.14
C LEU A 280 0.64 11.06 16.41
N GLU A 281 1.21 12.04 15.70
CA GLU A 281 0.43 13.05 14.99
C GLU A 281 -0.35 12.46 13.82
N GLU A 282 0.24 11.52 13.08
CA GLU A 282 -0.46 10.78 12.02
C GLU A 282 -1.62 9.94 12.61
N ARG A 283 -1.40 9.27 13.74
CA ARG A 283 -2.46 8.52 14.45
C ARG A 283 -3.61 9.43 14.87
N LYS A 284 -3.30 10.59 15.47
CA LYS A 284 -4.29 11.60 15.85
C LYS A 284 -5.10 12.05 14.64
N SER A 285 -4.44 12.33 13.51
CA SER A 285 -5.11 12.71 12.27
C SER A 285 -6.04 11.61 11.74
N ILE A 286 -5.60 10.35 11.76
CA ILE A 286 -6.41 9.21 11.31
C ILE A 286 -7.62 9.02 12.22
N ILE A 287 -7.43 8.99 13.54
CA ILE A 287 -8.53 8.81 14.50
C ILE A 287 -9.52 9.97 14.42
N LYS A 288 -9.02 11.20 14.24
CA LYS A 288 -9.87 12.38 14.06
C LYS A 288 -10.79 12.24 12.85
N TYR A 289 -10.33 11.64 11.76
CA TYR A 289 -11.15 11.36 10.58
C TYR A 289 -12.32 10.41 10.88
N TYR A 290 -12.11 9.41 11.75
CA TYR A 290 -13.13 8.42 12.12
C TYR A 290 -13.99 8.79 13.33
N GLU A 291 -13.71 9.93 13.97
CA GLU A 291 -14.29 10.29 15.26
C GLU A 291 -15.83 10.29 15.24
N ASP A 292 -16.44 10.87 14.20
CA ASP A 292 -17.90 10.94 14.08
C ASP A 292 -18.52 9.56 13.86
N SER A 293 -17.92 8.74 13.01
CA SER A 293 -18.32 7.34 12.80
C SER A 293 -18.27 6.56 14.12
N ASN A 294 -17.17 6.67 14.87
CA ASN A 294 -16.99 6.00 16.15
C ASN A 294 -18.02 6.45 17.20
N LYS A 295 -18.27 7.76 17.31
CA LYS A 295 -19.30 8.30 18.21
C LYS A 295 -20.70 7.82 17.86
N ASN A 296 -21.02 7.73 16.57
CA ASN A 296 -22.32 7.22 16.10
C ASN A 296 -22.49 5.74 16.44
N LEU A 297 -21.44 4.93 16.24
CA LEU A 297 -21.44 3.51 16.61
C LEU A 297 -21.68 3.35 18.12
N ILE A 298 -20.93 4.07 18.94
CA ILE A 298 -21.01 3.98 20.40
C ILE A 298 -22.38 4.41 20.89
N SER A 299 -22.84 5.59 20.48
CA SER A 299 -24.11 6.15 20.96
C SER A 299 -25.32 5.29 20.59
N LYS A 300 -25.28 4.61 19.45
CA LYS A 300 -26.40 3.79 18.97
C LYS A 300 -26.37 2.35 19.46
N TYR A 301 -25.20 1.75 19.63
CA TYR A 301 -25.08 0.30 19.84
C TYR A 301 -24.36 -0.12 21.14
N LEU A 302 -23.62 0.79 21.79
CA LEU A 302 -22.70 0.45 22.90
C LEU A 302 -22.90 1.26 24.19
N LYS A 303 -23.76 2.28 24.17
CA LYS A 303 -23.88 3.26 25.26
C LYS A 303 -24.11 2.64 26.66
N ASP A 304 -24.86 1.56 26.73
CA ASP A 304 -25.23 0.88 27.97
C ASP A 304 -24.47 -0.43 28.20
N LYS A 305 -23.41 -0.69 27.43
CA LYS A 305 -22.61 -1.91 27.53
C LYS A 305 -21.38 -1.67 28.41
N HIS A 306 -20.91 -2.75 29.04
CA HIS A 306 -19.70 -2.75 29.86
C HIS A 306 -18.49 -2.19 29.10
N ASP A 307 -18.44 -2.45 27.80
CA ASP A 307 -17.44 -1.94 26.87
C ASP A 307 -18.02 -0.77 26.06
N ASN A 308 -17.71 0.46 26.48
CA ASN A 308 -18.34 1.68 25.97
C ASN A 308 -17.60 2.29 24.76
N GLY A 309 -16.65 1.54 24.18
CA GLY A 309 -15.95 1.90 22.95
C GLY A 309 -14.93 3.04 23.10
N LYS A 310 -14.46 3.32 24.32
CA LYS A 310 -13.36 4.27 24.57
C LYS A 310 -12.08 3.86 23.84
N GLU A 311 -11.92 2.56 23.60
CA GLU A 311 -10.85 1.86 22.91
C GLU A 311 -10.75 2.27 21.43
N LEU A 312 -11.80 2.88 20.87
CA LEU A 312 -11.78 3.47 19.52
C LEU A 312 -11.10 4.84 19.47
N PHE A 313 -10.70 5.39 20.62
CA PHE A 313 -9.98 6.66 20.74
C PHE A 313 -8.62 6.45 21.40
N LEU A 314 -7.73 7.44 21.29
CA LEU A 314 -6.43 7.41 21.96
C LEU A 314 -6.60 7.62 23.46
N GLY A 315 -6.07 6.68 24.26
CA GLY A 315 -5.89 6.83 25.69
C GLY A 315 -4.64 7.64 26.03
N VAL A 316 -4.61 8.23 27.23
CA VAL A 316 -3.49 9.07 27.71
C VAL A 316 -2.18 8.29 27.76
N ASP A 317 -2.21 7.06 28.27
CA ASP A 317 -1.01 6.21 28.38
C ASP A 317 -0.47 5.81 27.01
N GLU A 318 -1.36 5.61 26.04
CA GLU A 318 -0.98 5.30 24.67
C GLU A 318 -0.35 6.50 23.97
N GLU A 319 -0.89 7.70 24.15
CA GLU A 319 -0.29 8.93 23.63
C GLU A 319 1.13 9.13 24.18
N LEU A 320 1.34 8.90 25.47
CA LEU A 320 2.67 8.96 26.09
C LEU A 320 3.62 7.93 25.49
N SER A 321 3.15 6.68 25.31
CA SER A 321 3.92 5.61 24.68
C SER A 321 4.31 5.94 23.24
N PHE A 322 3.38 6.45 22.43
CA PHE A 322 3.67 6.85 21.04
C PHE A 322 4.59 8.06 20.95
N LYS A 323 4.46 9.02 21.88
CA LYS A 323 5.35 10.18 21.95
C LYS A 323 6.80 9.77 22.27
N GLU A 324 6.98 8.83 23.19
CA GLU A 324 8.31 8.29 23.51
C GLU A 324 8.87 7.49 22.33
N HIS A 325 8.03 6.71 21.66
CA HIS A 325 8.40 6.00 20.43
C HIS A 325 8.87 6.96 19.32
N ASP A 326 8.12 8.04 19.05
CA ASP A 326 8.50 9.06 18.05
C ASP A 326 9.85 9.71 18.37
N LYS A 327 10.11 10.00 19.65
CA LYS A 327 11.39 10.54 20.13
C LYS A 327 12.53 9.56 19.86
N ILE A 328 12.34 8.27 20.17
CA ILE A 328 13.33 7.21 19.92
C ILE A 328 13.61 7.09 18.41
N VAL A 329 12.56 7.05 17.58
CA VAL A 329 12.69 6.96 16.12
C VAL A 329 13.47 8.16 15.57
N ARG A 330 13.20 9.37 16.06
CA ARG A 330 13.92 10.58 15.63
C ARG A 330 15.41 10.52 15.97
N ILE A 331 15.77 10.04 17.17
CA ILE A 331 17.16 9.90 17.61
C ILE A 331 17.88 8.83 16.77
N ASN A 332 17.19 7.72 16.45
CA ASN A 332 17.78 6.57 15.77
C ASN A 332 17.61 6.58 14.25
N ARG A 333 17.18 7.69 13.64
CA ARG A 333 16.75 7.72 12.24
C ARG A 333 17.81 7.21 11.26
N GLU A 334 19.04 7.71 11.36
CA GLU A 334 20.14 7.30 10.47
C GLU A 334 20.44 5.81 10.61
N PHE A 335 20.37 5.27 11.83
CA PHE A 335 20.59 3.86 12.09
C PHE A 335 19.46 2.99 11.54
N ILE A 336 18.20 3.42 11.70
CA ILE A 336 17.02 2.77 11.10
C ILE A 336 17.17 2.72 9.58
N ASP A 337 17.49 3.85 8.94
CA ASP A 337 17.64 3.94 7.49
C ASP A 337 18.79 3.04 6.99
N SER A 338 19.92 3.03 7.68
CA SER A 338 21.06 2.15 7.38
C SER A 338 20.68 0.67 7.49
N GLU A 339 19.96 0.27 8.54
CA GLU A 339 19.53 -1.12 8.72
C GLU A 339 18.47 -1.53 7.67
N VAL A 340 17.57 -0.62 7.27
CA VAL A 340 16.63 -0.86 6.17
C VAL A 340 17.40 -1.17 4.87
N GLU A 341 18.38 -0.34 4.51
CA GLU A 341 19.19 -0.55 3.31
C GLU A 341 20.00 -1.85 3.37
N TYR A 342 20.58 -2.14 4.53
CA TYR A 342 21.34 -3.36 4.72
C TYR A 342 20.47 -4.62 4.56
N ARG A 343 19.30 -4.67 5.20
CA ARG A 343 18.38 -5.82 5.05
C ARG A 343 17.84 -5.92 3.63
N LEU A 344 17.61 -4.79 2.97
CA LEU A 344 17.18 -4.72 1.58
C LEU A 344 18.22 -5.38 0.68
N LEU A 345 19.51 -5.08 0.88
CA LEU A 345 20.60 -5.70 0.14
C LEU A 345 20.62 -7.22 0.34
N LEU A 346 20.58 -7.69 1.59
CA LEU A 346 20.58 -9.14 1.90
C LEU A 346 19.42 -9.88 1.25
N LEU A 347 18.21 -9.34 1.38
CA LEU A 347 17.01 -9.94 0.79
C LEU A 347 17.10 -9.93 -0.75
N LYS A 348 17.54 -8.82 -1.34
CA LYS A 348 17.70 -8.70 -2.79
C LYS A 348 18.71 -9.70 -3.34
N GLU A 349 19.88 -9.83 -2.72
CA GLU A 349 20.91 -10.81 -3.10
C GLU A 349 20.38 -12.24 -3.01
N HIS A 350 19.69 -12.58 -1.92
CA HIS A 350 19.10 -13.89 -1.71
C HIS A 350 18.06 -14.22 -2.80
N LEU A 351 17.16 -13.29 -3.11
CA LEU A 351 16.10 -13.51 -4.09
C LEU A 351 16.62 -13.61 -5.53
N LEU A 352 17.67 -12.85 -5.87
CA LEU A 352 18.30 -12.94 -7.19
C LEU A 352 19.09 -14.25 -7.32
N LYS A 353 19.83 -14.65 -6.28
CA LYS A 353 20.60 -15.90 -6.26
C LYS A 353 19.69 -17.13 -6.37
N THR A 354 18.54 -17.10 -5.69
CA THR A 354 17.55 -18.19 -5.72
C THR A 354 16.62 -18.14 -6.95
N LYS A 355 16.71 -17.09 -7.78
CA LYS A 355 15.83 -16.85 -8.95
C LYS A 355 14.34 -16.79 -8.60
N ILE A 356 14.01 -16.47 -7.35
CA ILE A 356 12.62 -16.32 -6.85
C ILE A 356 12.06 -14.95 -7.22
N ALA A 357 12.94 -13.96 -7.41
CA ALA A 357 12.57 -12.64 -7.87
C ALA A 357 13.18 -12.29 -9.23
N LYS A 358 12.47 -11.41 -9.95
CA LYS A 358 12.94 -10.78 -11.18
C LYS A 358 13.01 -9.28 -10.96
N PRO A 359 14.04 -8.58 -11.47
CA PRO A 359 14.05 -7.12 -11.49
C PRO A 359 12.79 -6.60 -12.18
N LYS A 360 12.16 -5.56 -11.63
CA LYS A 360 10.98 -4.93 -12.26
C LYS A 360 11.27 -4.34 -13.65
N LYS A 361 12.54 -4.10 -14.01
CA LYS A 361 12.95 -3.83 -15.41
C LYS A 361 12.43 -4.89 -16.39
N TYR A 362 12.16 -6.12 -15.95
CA TYR A 362 11.60 -7.20 -16.77
C TYR A 362 10.06 -7.36 -16.70
N LEU A 363 9.36 -6.49 -15.97
CA LEU A 363 7.93 -6.66 -15.66
C LEU A 363 7.05 -5.45 -15.92
N VAL A 364 7.62 -4.31 -16.32
CA VAL A 364 6.86 -3.27 -17.06
C VAL A 364 6.14 -3.89 -18.26
N ASP A 365 6.65 -5.02 -18.77
CA ASP A 365 6.09 -5.78 -19.88
C ASP A 365 4.99 -6.81 -19.51
N ARG A 366 4.71 -7.10 -18.23
CA ARG A 366 3.70 -8.15 -17.90
C ARG A 366 2.68 -7.85 -16.82
N TYR A 367 2.94 -6.98 -15.84
CA TYR A 367 1.94 -6.67 -14.80
C TYR A 367 2.05 -5.22 -14.35
N GLY A 368 1.52 -4.31 -15.17
CA GLY A 368 1.38 -2.90 -14.84
C GLY A 368 0.36 -2.68 -13.72
N TYR A 369 0.47 -1.52 -13.05
CA TYR A 369 -0.71 -0.81 -12.57
C TYR A 369 -1.80 -0.98 -13.61
N ARG A 370 -2.95 -1.57 -13.25
CA ARG A 370 -4.00 -2.01 -14.18
C ARG A 370 -4.24 -0.94 -15.27
N GLY A 371 -3.55 -1.09 -16.40
CA GLY A 371 -3.67 -0.23 -17.57
C GLY A 371 -2.68 0.91 -17.83
N LEU A 372 -1.75 1.27 -16.94
CA LEU A 372 -0.77 2.32 -17.23
C LEU A 372 0.58 1.75 -17.72
N HIS A 373 1.03 2.21 -18.88
CA HIS A 373 2.26 1.81 -19.55
C HIS A 373 3.03 3.04 -20.01
N GLY A 374 4.36 2.99 -19.97
CA GLY A 374 5.18 4.03 -20.59
C GLY A 374 6.66 3.73 -20.54
N GLU A 375 7.40 4.25 -21.51
CA GLU A 375 8.83 4.04 -21.69
C GLU A 375 9.45 5.26 -22.40
N ILE A 376 10.69 5.60 -22.03
CA ILE A 376 11.50 6.55 -22.77
C ILE A 376 12.32 5.77 -23.79
N GLU A 377 12.04 6.01 -25.07
CA GLU A 377 12.65 5.31 -26.19
C GLU A 377 14.01 5.95 -26.56
N LYS A 378 14.12 7.29 -26.44
CA LYS A 378 15.31 8.03 -26.85
C LYS A 378 15.43 9.39 -26.19
N ILE A 379 16.65 9.79 -25.86
CA ILE A 379 17.02 11.17 -25.50
C ILE A 379 18.19 11.59 -26.40
N ASN A 380 18.04 12.67 -27.17
CA ASN A 380 19.06 13.14 -28.11
C ASN A 380 19.14 14.67 -28.17
N GLN A 381 19.86 15.24 -29.15
CA GLN A 381 20.00 16.69 -29.33
C GLN A 381 18.68 17.42 -29.67
N GLU A 382 17.66 16.71 -30.15
CA GLU A 382 16.39 17.32 -30.56
C GLU A 382 15.39 17.39 -29.39
N GLY A 383 15.38 16.37 -28.53
CA GLY A 383 14.47 16.30 -27.40
C GLY A 383 14.38 14.92 -26.75
N ILE A 384 13.24 14.66 -26.13
CA ILE A 384 12.89 13.40 -25.48
C ILE A 384 11.78 12.71 -26.28
N TYR A 385 11.98 11.42 -26.59
CA TYR A 385 10.99 10.55 -27.23
C TYR A 385 10.60 9.43 -26.28
N GLY A 386 9.31 9.13 -26.26
CA GLY A 386 8.79 8.00 -25.53
C GLY A 386 7.34 7.73 -25.86
N PHE A 387 6.77 6.77 -25.14
CA PHE A 387 5.34 6.54 -25.15
C PHE A 387 4.81 6.47 -23.72
N ILE A 388 3.54 6.81 -23.57
CA ILE A 388 2.80 6.70 -22.33
C ILE A 388 1.33 6.48 -22.65
N LEU A 389 0.70 5.57 -21.91
CA LEU A 389 -0.63 5.07 -22.20
C LEU A 389 -1.34 4.68 -20.92
N ASP A 390 -2.55 5.19 -20.72
CA ASP A 390 -3.55 4.60 -19.85
C ASP A 390 -4.58 3.83 -20.70
N VAL A 391 -4.55 2.50 -20.71
CA VAL A 391 -5.49 1.67 -21.49
C VAL A 391 -6.93 1.77 -20.97
N ASN A 392 -7.14 2.31 -19.76
CA ASN A 392 -8.49 2.58 -19.26
C ASN A 392 -8.97 4.00 -19.63
N SER A 393 -8.09 4.82 -20.20
CA SER A 393 -8.45 6.14 -20.70
C SER A 393 -9.01 6.03 -22.12
N SER A 394 -9.97 6.89 -22.44
CA SER A 394 -10.47 7.10 -23.80
C SER A 394 -9.80 8.29 -24.50
N THR A 395 -8.80 8.90 -23.86
CA THR A 395 -8.10 10.10 -24.35
C THR A 395 -6.59 9.95 -24.13
N GLU A 396 -5.84 10.76 -24.86
CA GLU A 396 -4.38 10.85 -24.74
C GLU A 396 -3.95 11.20 -23.31
N SER A 397 -2.84 10.60 -22.88
CA SER A 397 -2.23 10.88 -21.58
C SER A 397 -1.61 12.29 -21.55
N GLU A 398 -1.82 13.00 -20.44
CA GLU A 398 -1.21 14.29 -20.16
C GLU A 398 0.13 14.10 -19.45
N ILE A 399 1.17 14.78 -19.93
CA ILE A 399 2.57 14.53 -19.58
C ILE A 399 3.15 15.79 -18.96
N ALA A 400 3.73 15.67 -17.76
CA ALA A 400 4.51 16.74 -17.13
C ALA A 400 5.97 16.33 -16.95
N ILE A 401 6.90 17.24 -17.24
CA ILE A 401 8.35 17.01 -17.13
C ILE A 401 8.94 17.89 -16.05
N TYR A 402 9.80 17.28 -15.24
CA TYR A 402 10.60 17.93 -14.24
C TYR A 402 12.08 17.63 -14.47
N ILE A 403 12.93 18.62 -14.27
CA ILE A 403 14.39 18.47 -14.28
C ILE A 403 14.90 18.95 -12.94
N GLU A 404 15.62 18.09 -12.22
CA GLU A 404 16.09 18.33 -10.85
C GLU A 404 14.95 18.81 -9.93
N GLY A 405 13.76 18.24 -10.10
CA GLY A 405 12.55 18.57 -9.33
C GLY A 405 11.87 19.89 -9.71
N LYS A 406 12.35 20.61 -10.72
CA LYS A 406 11.73 21.84 -11.24
C LYS A 406 10.90 21.53 -12.49
N PHE A 407 9.66 22.00 -12.52
CA PHE A 407 8.78 21.86 -13.70
C PHE A 407 9.37 22.62 -14.90
N VAL A 408 9.43 21.98 -16.06
CA VAL A 408 9.97 22.60 -17.29
C VAL A 408 9.00 22.55 -18.47
N TYR A 409 8.09 21.59 -18.54
CA TYR A 409 7.20 21.46 -19.71
C TYR A 409 5.99 20.56 -19.42
N GLU A 410 4.91 20.80 -20.16
CA GLU A 410 3.71 19.97 -20.17
C GLU A 410 3.20 19.77 -21.60
N THR A 411 2.76 18.56 -21.93
CA THR A 411 2.14 18.25 -23.23
C THR A 411 1.18 17.07 -23.13
N LYS A 412 0.62 16.65 -24.27
CA LYS A 412 -0.10 15.37 -24.42
C LYS A 412 0.70 14.43 -25.31
N ALA A 413 0.47 13.13 -25.16
CA ALA A 413 0.85 12.21 -26.22
C ALA A 413 0.21 12.67 -27.54
N ASN A 414 1.02 12.97 -28.55
CA ASN A 414 0.61 13.64 -29.78
C ASN A 414 0.99 12.88 -31.04
N ILE A 415 1.66 11.74 -30.90
CA ILE A 415 2.07 10.86 -31.99
C ILE A 415 1.27 9.56 -31.91
N TYR A 416 0.54 9.25 -32.97
CA TYR A 416 -0.13 7.97 -33.11
C TYR A 416 0.89 6.86 -33.41
N ALA A 417 0.97 5.87 -32.53
CA ALA A 417 1.87 4.73 -32.67
C ALA A 417 1.06 3.48 -33.00
N LYS A 418 1.06 3.07 -34.28
CA LYS A 418 0.25 1.95 -34.78
C LYS A 418 0.55 0.64 -34.05
N ASP A 419 1.82 0.38 -33.75
CA ASP A 419 2.29 -0.77 -32.98
C ASP A 419 1.70 -0.83 -31.57
N ILE A 420 1.64 0.32 -30.89
CA ILE A 420 1.03 0.45 -29.56
C ILE A 420 -0.50 0.34 -29.67
N ALA A 421 -1.09 0.98 -30.67
CA ALA A 421 -2.52 0.95 -30.92
C ALA A 421 -3.05 -0.47 -31.16
N GLU A 422 -2.37 -1.26 -32.00
CA GLU A 422 -2.70 -2.65 -32.27
C GLU A 422 -2.46 -3.54 -31.04
N ARG A 423 -1.39 -3.30 -30.27
CA ARG A 423 -1.06 -4.09 -29.07
C ARG A 423 -2.08 -3.90 -27.94
N PHE A 424 -2.59 -2.69 -27.74
CA PHE A 424 -3.43 -2.34 -26.59
C PHE A 424 -4.90 -2.05 -26.95
N GLY A 425 -5.27 -2.10 -28.23
CA GLY A 425 -6.65 -1.89 -28.69
C GLY A 425 -7.14 -0.44 -28.53
N ILE A 426 -6.25 0.54 -28.74
CA ILE A 426 -6.55 1.97 -28.60
C ILE A 426 -6.58 2.67 -29.96
N ASN A 427 -7.21 3.84 -30.03
CA ASN A 427 -7.35 4.65 -31.25
C ASN A 427 -6.90 6.11 -31.08
N PHE A 428 -6.18 6.44 -30.01
CA PHE A 428 -5.66 7.77 -29.71
C PHE A 428 -4.12 7.78 -29.68
N ALA A 429 -3.52 8.96 -29.66
CA ALA A 429 -2.07 9.11 -29.63
C ALA A 429 -1.46 8.64 -28.29
N SER A 430 -0.37 7.89 -28.37
CA SER A 430 0.31 7.26 -27.23
C SER A 430 1.81 7.52 -27.20
N ARG A 431 2.41 7.95 -28.31
CA ARG A 431 3.80 8.44 -28.35
C ARG A 431 3.84 9.94 -28.15
N PHE A 432 4.96 10.42 -27.63
CA PHE A 432 5.27 11.84 -27.52
C PHE A 432 6.69 12.12 -28.00
N PHE A 433 6.86 13.33 -28.53
CA PHE A 433 8.16 13.94 -28.73
C PHE A 433 8.14 15.32 -28.09
N ILE A 434 9.12 15.59 -27.24
CA ILE A 434 9.21 16.84 -26.51
C ILE A 434 10.53 17.52 -26.88
N PRO A 435 10.48 18.55 -27.74
CA PRO A 435 11.66 19.28 -28.14
C PRO A 435 12.27 20.05 -26.97
N TRP A 436 13.60 20.05 -26.85
CA TRP A 436 14.27 20.86 -25.81
C TRP A 436 13.92 22.35 -25.90
N ARG A 437 13.69 22.86 -27.13
CA ARG A 437 13.39 24.28 -27.39
C ARG A 437 12.03 24.73 -26.85
N GLU A 438 11.13 23.80 -26.57
CA GLU A 438 9.81 24.12 -26.04
C GLU A 438 9.79 24.11 -24.50
N MET A 439 10.82 23.53 -23.88
CA MET A 439 10.93 23.48 -22.43
C MET A 439 11.32 24.85 -21.84
N HIS A 440 10.68 25.21 -20.73
CA HIS A 440 10.92 26.44 -20.00
C HIS A 440 12.02 26.24 -18.95
N PHE A 441 13.26 26.56 -19.32
CA PHE A 441 14.39 26.54 -18.38
C PHE A 441 14.49 27.88 -17.64
N THR A 442 14.15 27.90 -16.35
CA THR A 442 14.29 29.10 -15.54
C THR A 442 15.75 29.44 -15.27
N SER A 443 16.07 30.71 -15.03
CA SER A 443 17.41 31.14 -14.63
C SER A 443 17.90 30.40 -13.38
N GLU A 444 17.02 30.16 -12.41
CA GLU A 444 17.30 29.40 -11.18
C GLU A 444 17.74 27.96 -11.49
N LEU A 445 17.02 27.24 -12.36
CA LEU A 445 17.38 25.88 -12.74
C LEU A 445 18.73 25.86 -13.47
N MET A 446 18.94 26.78 -14.40
CA MET A 446 20.19 26.86 -15.16
C MET A 446 21.38 27.17 -14.24
N GLU A 447 21.23 28.10 -13.31
CA GLU A 447 22.26 28.42 -12.31
C GLU A 447 22.56 27.22 -11.40
N TYR A 448 21.52 26.51 -10.94
CA TYR A 448 21.68 25.30 -10.13
C TYR A 448 22.50 24.21 -10.88
N LEU A 449 22.15 23.94 -12.14
CA LEU A 449 22.84 22.95 -12.97
C LEU A 449 24.31 23.32 -13.19
N ILE A 450 24.61 24.59 -13.44
CA ILE A 450 25.98 25.09 -13.64
C ILE A 450 26.82 24.94 -12.37
N LEU A 451 26.28 25.37 -11.22
CA LEU A 451 27.04 25.50 -9.98
C LEU A 451 27.26 24.17 -9.25
N HIS A 452 26.33 23.22 -9.36
CA HIS A 452 26.29 22.06 -8.45
C HIS A 452 26.39 20.70 -9.14
N LYS A 453 26.32 20.64 -10.48
CA LYS A 453 26.11 19.37 -11.19
C LYS A 453 27.00 19.17 -12.41
N LYS A 454 28.14 19.86 -12.51
CA LYS A 454 29.11 19.65 -13.59
C LYS A 454 29.48 18.15 -13.67
N ASP A 455 29.22 17.53 -14.82
CA ASP A 455 29.43 16.09 -15.12
C ASP A 455 28.61 15.08 -14.31
N ASN A 456 27.63 15.52 -13.51
CA ASN A 456 26.67 14.62 -12.87
C ASN A 456 25.55 14.18 -13.84
N LEU A 457 24.93 13.03 -13.56
CA LEU A 457 23.71 12.60 -14.25
C LEU A 457 22.57 13.56 -13.96
N LEU A 458 21.84 13.96 -15.02
CA LEU A 458 20.70 14.85 -14.93
C LEU A 458 19.47 14.06 -14.47
N ASN A 459 18.83 14.49 -13.38
CA ASN A 459 17.59 13.89 -12.92
C ASN A 459 16.40 14.45 -13.72
N ILE A 460 15.94 13.70 -14.72
CA ILE A 460 14.74 14.01 -15.49
C ILE A 460 13.60 13.08 -15.02
N GLN A 461 12.45 13.66 -14.69
CA GLN A 461 11.25 12.93 -14.28
C GLN A 461 10.10 13.27 -15.22
N ILE A 462 9.40 12.25 -15.69
CA ILE A 462 8.28 12.39 -16.63
C ILE A 462 7.08 11.69 -16.01
N PHE A 463 5.96 12.40 -15.86
CA PHE A 463 4.77 11.92 -15.18
C PHE A 463 3.54 11.96 -16.07
N GLU A 464 2.67 10.97 -15.96
CA GLU A 464 1.28 11.07 -16.37
C GLU A 464 0.51 11.89 -15.32
N LYS A 465 -0.08 13.02 -15.71
CA LYS A 465 -0.65 13.99 -14.77
C LYS A 465 -1.83 13.45 -13.97
N LYS A 466 -2.69 12.63 -14.57
CA LYS A 466 -3.93 12.17 -13.95
C LYS A 466 -3.69 11.14 -12.84
N SER A 467 -2.75 10.23 -13.08
CA SER A 467 -2.42 9.10 -12.21
C SER A 467 -1.18 9.33 -11.35
N GLY A 468 -0.34 10.30 -11.69
CA GLY A 468 0.98 10.49 -11.09
C GLY A 468 1.99 9.41 -11.49
N PHE A 469 1.68 8.57 -12.49
CA PHE A 469 2.58 7.51 -12.95
C PHE A 469 3.87 8.11 -13.51
N SER A 470 5.01 7.75 -12.92
CA SER A 470 6.33 8.21 -13.37
C SER A 470 6.94 7.24 -14.38
N ILE A 471 7.33 7.72 -15.56
CA ILE A 471 8.13 6.95 -16.51
C ILE A 471 9.59 6.92 -16.04
N LYS A 472 10.14 5.72 -15.88
CA LYS A 472 11.56 5.56 -15.56
C LYS A 472 12.41 5.69 -16.82
N ILE A 473 13.44 6.53 -16.76
CA ILE A 473 14.44 6.63 -17.84
C ILE A 473 15.41 5.44 -17.74
N PRO A 474 15.61 4.67 -18.82
CA PRO A 474 16.63 3.62 -18.88
C PRO A 474 18.03 4.18 -18.57
N GLU A 475 18.90 3.37 -17.94
CA GLU A 475 20.23 3.84 -17.49
C GLU A 475 21.10 4.27 -18.68
N GLU A 476 20.95 3.57 -19.80
CA GLU A 476 21.62 3.83 -21.08
C GLU A 476 21.17 5.12 -21.77
N LEU A 477 20.03 5.70 -21.36
CA LEU A 477 19.51 6.97 -21.88
C LEU A 477 19.74 8.14 -20.92
N LEU A 478 20.33 7.91 -19.74
CA LEU A 478 20.67 8.98 -18.82
C LEU A 478 21.73 9.88 -19.45
N ILE A 479 21.49 11.19 -19.40
CA ILE A 479 22.43 12.20 -19.90
C ILE A 479 23.09 12.93 -18.74
N THR A 480 24.34 13.29 -18.93
CA THR A 480 25.05 14.19 -18.02
C THR A 480 24.57 15.63 -18.22
N VAL A 481 24.77 16.47 -17.20
CA VAL A 481 24.55 17.92 -17.32
C VAL A 481 25.35 18.52 -18.48
N THR A 482 26.56 18.02 -18.74
CA THR A 482 27.39 18.47 -19.86
C THR A 482 26.77 18.14 -21.22
N GLN A 483 26.24 16.93 -21.41
CA GLN A 483 25.50 16.56 -22.62
C GLN A 483 24.21 17.36 -22.78
N PHE A 484 23.48 17.59 -21.69
CA PHE A 484 22.30 18.45 -21.69
C PHE A 484 22.66 19.87 -22.16
N PHE A 485 23.73 20.46 -21.63
CA PHE A 485 24.19 21.77 -22.09
C PHE A 485 24.56 21.78 -23.57
N GLN A 486 25.20 20.72 -24.09
CA GLN A 486 25.47 20.59 -25.53
C GLN A 486 24.19 20.54 -26.37
N PHE A 487 23.14 19.89 -25.87
CA PHE A 487 21.86 19.79 -26.56
C PHE A 487 21.16 21.16 -26.61
N VAL A 488 21.10 21.86 -25.48
CA VAL A 488 20.40 23.16 -25.40
C VAL A 488 21.23 24.33 -25.94
N SER A 489 22.57 24.27 -25.91
CA SER A 489 23.41 25.36 -26.43
C SER A 489 23.24 25.57 -27.94
N ASN A 490 22.98 24.49 -28.68
CA ASN A 490 22.70 24.56 -30.11
C ASN A 490 21.37 25.28 -30.41
N LEU A 491 20.46 25.35 -29.44
CA LEU A 491 19.20 26.08 -29.55
C LEU A 491 19.40 27.59 -29.32
N PHE A 492 20.23 27.96 -28.33
CA PHE A 492 20.48 29.35 -27.96
C PHE A 492 21.45 30.09 -28.91
N MET A 493 22.14 29.38 -29.80
CA MET A 493 23.02 30.01 -30.80
C MET A 493 22.25 30.63 -31.98
N ILE A 494 20.93 30.42 -32.07
CA ILE A 494 20.10 30.87 -33.21
C ILE A 494 19.29 32.13 -32.89
N GLU A 495 19.06 32.48 -31.62
CA GLU A 495 18.36 33.71 -31.26
C GLU A 495 19.34 34.80 -30.80
N LYS A 496 19.49 35.83 -31.66
CA LYS A 496 20.08 37.10 -31.27
C LYS A 496 19.26 37.68 -30.12
N GLU A 497 19.96 38.09 -29.06
CA GLU A 497 19.47 38.77 -27.83
C GLU A 497 19.11 37.86 -26.65
N ILE A 498 20.15 37.32 -25.99
CA ILE A 498 20.12 37.11 -24.53
C ILE A 498 21.21 38.00 -23.90
N PRO A 499 20.85 39.02 -23.10
CA PRO A 499 21.82 39.93 -22.49
C PRO A 499 22.72 39.25 -21.45
N LEU A 500 24.02 39.53 -21.57
CA LEU A 500 25.10 39.50 -20.57
C LEU A 500 25.37 38.27 -19.68
N LEU A 501 24.50 37.27 -19.56
CA LEU A 501 24.79 36.09 -18.72
C LEU A 501 25.73 35.10 -19.42
N THR A 502 25.59 34.94 -20.74
CA THR A 502 26.40 34.02 -21.56
C THR A 502 27.88 34.39 -21.62
N GLY A 503 28.22 35.68 -21.47
CA GLY A 503 29.60 36.17 -21.54
C GLY A 503 30.50 35.74 -20.37
N LYS A 504 29.93 35.48 -19.18
CA LYS A 504 30.65 34.90 -18.04
C LYS A 504 30.52 33.37 -18.00
N ILE A 505 29.38 32.84 -18.43
CA ILE A 505 29.05 31.40 -18.38
C ILE A 505 29.88 30.59 -19.40
N LEU A 506 30.06 31.07 -20.63
CA LEU A 506 30.97 30.40 -21.59
C LEU A 506 32.45 30.56 -21.23
N LYS A 507 32.80 31.63 -20.49
CA LYS A 507 34.17 31.89 -20.05
C LYS A 507 34.66 30.81 -19.08
N GLY A 508 33.80 30.25 -18.24
CA GLY A 508 34.15 29.14 -17.34
C GLY A 508 34.26 27.77 -18.02
N PHE A 509 33.65 27.59 -19.20
CA PHE A 509 33.62 26.31 -19.92
C PHE A 509 34.77 26.14 -20.91
N ILE A 510 35.31 27.23 -21.48
CA ILE A 510 36.37 27.19 -22.51
C ILE A 510 37.79 27.30 -21.91
N LEU A 511 37.96 27.83 -20.70
CA LEU A 511 39.28 28.13 -20.09
C LEU A 511 40.04 26.91 -19.50
N GLY A 512 39.89 25.73 -20.09
CA GLY A 512 40.58 24.50 -19.69
C GLY A 512 41.98 24.28 -20.29
N SER A 513 42.57 25.28 -20.95
CA SER A 513 43.94 25.18 -21.48
C SER A 513 44.72 26.48 -21.20
N GLU A 514 45.82 26.34 -20.48
CA GLU A 514 46.78 27.41 -20.15
C GLU A 514 47.51 27.84 -21.43
N ASP A 515 47.25 29.07 -21.89
CA ASP A 515 48.21 29.94 -22.58
C ASP A 515 47.54 31.30 -22.85
N TYR A 516 47.98 32.36 -22.15
CA TYR A 516 47.50 33.73 -22.36
C TYR A 516 48.68 34.71 -22.38
N ILE A 517 48.79 35.45 -23.48
CA ILE A 517 49.57 36.71 -23.57
C ILE A 517 48.56 37.85 -23.73
N SER A 518 48.66 38.89 -22.91
CA SER A 518 47.87 40.12 -23.04
C SER A 518 48.79 41.31 -23.28
N GLU A 519 48.65 41.97 -24.43
CA GLU A 519 49.19 43.32 -24.67
C GLU A 519 48.05 44.35 -24.57
N PHE A 520 48.34 45.47 -23.90
CA PHE A 520 47.44 46.61 -23.76
C PHE A 520 47.96 47.77 -24.61
N THR A 521 47.12 48.36 -25.45
CA THR A 521 47.38 49.67 -26.06
C THR A 521 46.26 50.64 -25.67
N GLN A 522 46.64 51.71 -24.96
CA GLN A 522 45.76 52.81 -24.59
C GLN A 522 45.68 53.80 -25.74
N ASN A 523 44.48 54.09 -26.23
CA ASN A 523 44.21 55.29 -27.02
C ASN A 523 42.98 56.02 -26.46
N LYS A 524 43.02 57.35 -26.46
CA LYS A 524 42.46 58.17 -25.38
C LYS A 524 40.93 58.38 -25.35
N ASP A 525 40.15 57.91 -26.32
CA ASP A 525 38.70 58.19 -26.32
C ASP A 525 37.81 56.97 -26.63
N THR A 526 38.36 55.74 -26.62
CA THR A 526 37.56 54.50 -26.62
C THR A 526 38.41 53.34 -26.11
N LEU A 527 37.94 52.61 -25.10
CA LEU A 527 38.68 51.48 -24.53
C LEU A 527 38.42 50.21 -25.36
N PHE A 528 39.23 49.97 -26.38
CA PHE A 528 39.18 48.71 -27.13
C PHE A 528 39.96 47.62 -26.38
N ILE A 529 39.25 46.64 -25.84
CA ILE A 529 39.88 45.40 -25.35
C ILE A 529 39.85 44.40 -26.49
N GLU A 530 40.95 44.26 -27.20
CA GLU A 530 41.13 43.19 -28.17
C GLU A 530 41.50 41.91 -27.43
N ARG A 531 40.66 40.87 -27.50
CA ARG A 531 41.02 39.53 -27.07
C ARG A 531 41.10 38.63 -28.29
N LYS A 532 42.29 38.08 -28.51
CA LYS A 532 42.57 37.08 -29.54
C LYS A 532 42.47 35.70 -28.92
N LEU A 533 41.67 34.83 -29.53
CA LEU A 533 41.58 33.42 -29.18
C LEU A 533 41.82 32.64 -30.47
N ILE A 534 42.80 31.73 -30.45
CA ILE A 534 43.09 30.84 -31.57
C ILE A 534 42.70 29.43 -31.12
N ILE A 535 41.79 28.80 -31.87
CA ILE A 535 41.40 27.39 -31.68
C ILE A 535 41.43 26.74 -33.05
N ASN A 536 42.21 25.66 -33.20
CA ASN A 536 42.33 24.90 -34.45
C ASN A 536 42.62 25.78 -35.69
N ASP A 537 43.61 26.67 -35.58
CA ASP A 537 44.06 27.60 -36.63
C ASP A 537 43.02 28.64 -37.10
N ILE A 538 41.90 28.77 -36.38
CA ILE A 538 40.88 29.80 -36.64
C ILE A 538 41.00 30.91 -35.60
N LEU A 539 41.18 32.14 -36.08
CA LEU A 539 41.30 33.34 -35.27
C LEU A 539 39.92 33.91 -34.96
N TYR A 540 39.56 33.94 -33.67
CA TYR A 540 38.36 34.60 -33.19
C TYR A 540 38.72 35.92 -32.51
N ILE A 541 38.22 37.02 -33.07
CA ILE A 541 38.41 38.36 -32.52
C ILE A 541 37.07 38.85 -31.97
N LYS A 542 37.06 39.17 -30.68
CA LYS A 542 35.89 39.80 -30.04
C LYS A 542 36.22 41.25 -29.72
N PHE A 543 35.51 42.17 -30.37
CA PHE A 543 35.53 43.59 -30.01
C PHE A 543 34.52 43.83 -28.89
N LEU A 544 34.99 44.39 -27.78
CA LEU A 544 34.13 44.98 -26.74
C LEU A 544 34.08 46.48 -26.99
N LEU A 545 32.94 46.98 -27.46
CA LEU A 545 32.60 48.39 -27.36
C LEU A 545 32.02 48.62 -25.97
N TYR A 546 32.59 49.56 -25.23
CA TYR A 546 32.06 50.06 -23.96
C TYR A 546 31.24 51.32 -24.19
#